data_AF-A0A3M1VK31-F1
#
_entry.id   AF-A0A3M1VK31-F1
#
_cell.length_a   1.000
_cell.length_b   1.000
_cell.length_c   1.000
_cell.angle_alpha   90.00
_cell.angle_beta   90.00
_cell.angle_gamma   90.00
#
_symmetry.space_group_name_H-M   'P 1'
#
loop_
_entity.id
_entity.type
_entity.pdbx_description
1 polymer ?
#
loop_
_entity_poly.entity_id
_entity_poly.type
_entity_poly.pdbx_seq_one_letter_code
_entity_poly.pdbx_strand_id
1 'polypeptide(L)'
;MMWWSCGGAEASCVEPPRRTIQWSNLQRATVMTGTRFVTLMYHNVLPRPEWGPLSRSVTRYFVTPECFAEHMHVLVSRARCMTLSEVLGESTAASGAARPGAVGGGLPAVQLTFDDGWAGGFEYTAEVLRQHGWEATVFVTTGLIGHPLFVGEHALRSLKFGEFVIGAHSVSHAPLAELPGRRLREELSASKRRLEDLTGRPVVAMSVPGGSTDRRVREAAAECGYRVVYTSVPRCNVLKCKAGIPDGRPASDRAERPGSGRRTAPPEGDLQVFGRVAITCGTTAADVERFVRGGLLGARAAYAFRRGVRRLVGEELYAAIRTRLLGERPDGADMGDLLAESRCAERPRAAIGRSRGCGPETLSTGTAAGAAPGPVRSVANRMCAADRAVREVPR
;
A
#
# COMPACT_ATOMS: atom_id res chain seq x y z
N MET A 1 -81.52 47.99 -24.47
CA MET A 1 -80.57 49.09 -24.77
C MET A 1 -79.33 48.42 -25.33
N MET A 2 -79.21 48.16 -26.63
CA MET A 2 -78.95 49.09 -27.73
C MET A 2 -77.65 49.91 -27.54
N TRP A 3 -76.72 49.72 -28.51
CA TRP A 3 -75.64 50.58 -29.03
C TRP A 3 -74.23 50.31 -28.45
N TRP A 4 -73.24 49.78 -29.20
CA TRP A 4 -72.47 50.30 -30.37
C TRP A 4 -71.94 51.73 -30.11
N SER A 5 -70.67 52.10 -30.30
CA SER A 5 -69.61 51.65 -31.20
C SER A 5 -68.27 52.25 -30.75
N CYS A 6 -67.12 51.66 -31.14
CA CYS A 6 -65.99 52.36 -31.81
C CYS A 6 -64.67 51.59 -31.72
N GLY A 7 -64.12 51.28 -32.90
CA GLY A 7 -62.75 51.68 -33.23
C GLY A 7 -61.65 50.62 -33.10
N GLY A 8 -61.10 50.22 -34.26
CA GLY A 8 -59.66 50.33 -34.45
C GLY A 8 -58.85 49.05 -34.56
N ALA A 9 -58.44 48.80 -35.81
CA ALA A 9 -57.16 48.22 -36.24
C ALA A 9 -56.89 46.73 -35.96
N GLU A 10 -56.90 45.97 -37.06
CA GLU A 10 -56.23 44.68 -37.21
C GLU A 10 -54.72 44.82 -36.95
N ALA A 11 -54.21 43.97 -36.07
CA ALA A 11 -52.81 43.57 -36.05
C ALA A 11 -52.76 42.05 -35.85
N SER A 12 -52.20 41.33 -36.83
CA SER A 12 -52.09 39.89 -36.80
C SER A 12 -51.22 39.43 -35.64
N CYS A 13 -51.77 38.61 -34.75
CA CYS A 13 -51.00 37.86 -33.76
C CYS A 13 -51.00 36.38 -34.17
N VAL A 14 -49.92 35.98 -34.83
CA VAL A 14 -49.55 34.57 -35.04
C VAL A 14 -49.29 33.95 -33.67
N GLU A 15 -50.03 32.91 -33.29
CA GLU A 15 -49.77 32.14 -32.08
C GLU A 15 -48.37 31.50 -32.16
N PRO A 16 -47.53 31.63 -31.11
CA PRO A 16 -46.24 30.93 -31.08
C PRO A 16 -46.47 29.41 -30.98
N PRO A 17 -45.67 28.57 -31.66
CA PRO A 17 -45.86 27.14 -31.65
C PRO A 17 -45.71 26.58 -30.23
N ARG A 18 -46.73 25.86 -29.77
CA ARG A 18 -46.72 25.09 -28.52
C ARG A 18 -45.57 24.09 -28.58
N ARG A 19 -44.46 24.38 -27.89
CA ARG A 19 -43.37 23.42 -27.69
C ARG A 19 -43.89 22.30 -26.79
N THR A 20 -44.32 21.20 -27.41
CA THR A 20 -44.46 19.92 -26.72
C THR A 20 -43.06 19.49 -26.29
N ILE A 21 -42.77 19.50 -24.99
CA ILE A 21 -41.52 18.96 -24.46
C ILE A 21 -41.58 17.45 -24.67
N GLN A 22 -40.92 16.95 -25.71
CA GLN A 22 -40.64 15.53 -25.87
C GLN A 22 -39.65 15.11 -24.78
N TRP A 23 -40.12 14.33 -23.81
CA TRP A 23 -39.35 13.76 -22.70
C TRP A 23 -38.38 12.63 -23.12
N SER A 24 -37.85 12.63 -24.35
CA SER A 24 -37.02 11.53 -24.89
C SER A 24 -35.51 11.66 -24.66
N ASN A 25 -35.02 12.69 -23.96
CA ASN A 25 -33.58 12.89 -23.72
C ASN A 25 -33.10 12.59 -22.29
N LEU A 26 -33.84 11.78 -21.51
CA LEU A 26 -33.32 11.18 -20.28
C LEU A 26 -32.87 9.73 -20.57
N GLN A 27 -31.80 9.58 -21.36
CA GLN A 27 -31.09 8.31 -21.45
C GLN A 27 -29.61 8.45 -21.16
N ARG A 28 -29.19 7.59 -20.22
CA ARG A 28 -27.84 7.28 -19.74
C ARG A 28 -27.30 8.21 -18.65
N ALA A 29 -27.96 8.18 -17.50
CA ALA A 29 -27.18 8.03 -16.27
C ALA A 29 -26.24 6.83 -16.50
N THR A 30 -24.94 7.08 -16.66
CA THR A 30 -23.96 6.01 -16.83
C THR A 30 -23.94 5.24 -15.52
N VAL A 31 -24.67 4.12 -15.46
CA VAL A 31 -24.55 3.15 -14.38
C VAL A 31 -23.07 2.78 -14.33
N MET A 32 -22.37 3.14 -13.26
CA MET A 32 -20.99 2.74 -13.08
C MET A 32 -20.97 1.22 -12.85
N THR A 33 -20.80 0.44 -13.91
CA THR A 33 -20.76 -1.02 -13.93
C THR A 33 -19.44 -1.59 -13.40
N GLY A 34 -18.89 -0.98 -12.34
CA GLY A 34 -17.59 -1.34 -11.78
C GLY A 34 -17.68 -1.88 -10.35
N THR A 35 -16.82 -2.84 -10.02
CA THR A 35 -16.69 -3.36 -8.65
C THR A 35 -16.12 -2.28 -7.74
N ARG A 36 -16.86 -1.92 -6.70
CA ARG A 36 -16.39 -0.99 -5.66
C ARG A 36 -15.60 -1.74 -4.59
N PHE A 37 -14.51 -1.15 -4.13
CA PHE A 37 -13.69 -1.73 -3.06
C PHE A 37 -12.99 -0.68 -2.22
N VAL A 38 -12.62 -1.06 -1.00
CA VAL A 38 -11.77 -0.25 -0.12
C VAL A 38 -10.45 -0.98 0.07
N THR A 39 -9.34 -0.23 0.07
CA THR A 39 -8.03 -0.79 0.36
C THR A 39 -7.58 -0.31 1.73
N LEU A 40 -7.27 -1.24 2.63
CA LEU A 40 -6.72 -0.97 3.97
C LEU A 40 -5.20 -1.03 3.92
N MET A 41 -4.55 -0.05 4.53
CA MET A 41 -3.11 0.16 4.52
C MET A 41 -2.56 0.03 5.94
N TYR A 42 -2.06 -1.15 6.24
CA TYR A 42 -1.27 -1.45 7.44
C TYR A 42 0.21 -1.13 7.18
N HIS A 43 1.03 -1.07 8.23
CA HIS A 43 2.49 -0.96 8.08
C HIS A 43 3.15 -2.11 8.84
N ASN A 44 3.12 -2.06 10.17
CA ASN A 44 3.67 -3.13 11.00
C ASN A 44 2.62 -3.74 11.93
N VAL A 45 2.72 -5.05 12.14
CA VAL A 45 1.97 -5.79 13.16
C VAL A 45 2.98 -6.34 14.13
N LEU A 46 3.01 -5.79 15.34
CA LEU A 46 4.08 -6.07 16.31
C LEU A 46 3.54 -5.95 17.75
N PRO A 47 3.88 -6.88 18.66
CA PRO A 47 3.51 -6.76 20.07
C PRO A 47 4.04 -5.47 20.69
N ARG A 48 3.24 -4.80 21.54
CA ARG A 48 3.64 -3.52 22.18
C ARG A 48 5.00 -3.53 22.87
N PRO A 49 5.39 -4.57 23.62
CA PRO A 49 6.72 -4.61 24.24
C PRO A 49 7.89 -4.52 23.24
N GLU A 50 7.64 -4.86 21.98
CA GLU A 50 8.65 -4.96 20.92
C GLU A 50 8.72 -3.70 20.04
N TRP A 51 7.90 -2.68 20.30
CA TRP A 51 7.93 -1.43 19.53
C TRP A 51 9.25 -0.66 19.71
N GLY A 52 10.02 -0.96 20.76
CA GLY A 52 11.34 -0.40 21.00
C GLY A 52 11.32 1.13 21.22
N PRO A 53 12.47 1.80 21.09
CA PRO A 53 12.58 3.26 21.20
C PRO A 53 12.16 3.99 19.91
N LEU A 54 11.36 3.35 19.05
CA LEU A 54 10.90 3.97 17.82
C LEU A 54 10.03 5.19 18.13
N SER A 55 10.14 6.20 17.27
CA SER A 55 9.38 7.43 17.39
C SER A 55 7.87 7.19 17.29
N ARG A 56 7.10 8.11 17.87
CA ARG A 56 5.64 8.13 17.77
C ARG A 56 5.16 8.30 16.33
N SER A 57 5.99 8.86 15.44
CA SER A 57 5.69 8.99 14.01
C SER A 57 5.57 7.64 13.31
N VAL A 58 6.51 6.74 13.60
CA VAL A 58 6.55 5.38 13.06
C VAL A 58 5.51 4.50 13.77
N THR A 59 5.56 4.48 15.11
CA THR A 59 4.70 3.58 15.92
C THR A 59 3.22 3.92 15.85
N ARG A 60 2.84 5.14 15.41
CA ARG A 60 1.45 5.48 15.09
C ARG A 60 0.82 4.52 14.08
N TYR A 61 1.60 3.93 13.19
CA TYR A 61 1.14 3.01 12.16
C TYR A 61 1.27 1.54 12.55
N PHE A 62 1.64 1.26 13.79
CA PHE A 62 1.75 -0.10 14.30
C PHE A 62 0.42 -0.52 14.93
N VAL A 63 0.06 -1.77 14.71
CA VAL A 63 -1.03 -2.45 15.42
C VAL A 63 -0.48 -3.69 16.10
N THR A 64 -1.13 -4.17 17.15
CA THR A 64 -0.73 -5.43 17.78
C THR A 64 -1.35 -6.62 17.03
N PRO A 65 -0.80 -7.84 17.19
CA PRO A 65 -1.42 -9.04 16.62
C PRO A 65 -2.88 -9.24 17.06
N GLU A 66 -3.22 -8.91 18.30
CA GLU A 66 -4.58 -9.02 18.83
C GLU A 66 -5.51 -8.04 18.12
N CYS A 67 -5.07 -6.79 17.96
CA CYS A 67 -5.83 -5.76 17.24
C CYS A 67 -6.03 -6.15 15.77
N PHE A 68 -4.99 -6.70 15.12
CA PHE A 68 -5.10 -7.19 13.75
C PHE A 68 -6.09 -8.37 13.66
N ALA A 69 -6.08 -9.30 14.61
CA ALA A 69 -7.04 -10.41 14.66
C ALA A 69 -8.49 -9.92 14.82
N GLU A 70 -8.73 -8.91 15.67
CA GLU A 70 -10.05 -8.27 15.79
C GLU A 70 -10.51 -7.62 14.48
N HIS A 71 -9.60 -6.93 13.78
CA HIS A 71 -9.89 -6.37 12.46
C HIS A 71 -10.25 -7.48 11.47
N MET A 72 -9.46 -8.56 11.45
CA MET A 72 -9.70 -9.72 10.58
C MET A 72 -11.05 -10.38 10.88
N HIS A 73 -11.45 -10.50 12.14
CA HIS A 73 -12.77 -11.03 12.51
C HIS A 73 -13.94 -10.24 11.89
N VAL A 74 -13.85 -8.90 11.89
CA VAL A 74 -14.82 -8.04 11.21
C VAL A 74 -14.75 -8.22 9.69
N LEU A 75 -13.54 -8.25 9.14
CA LEU A 75 -13.33 -8.36 7.70
C LEU A 75 -13.87 -9.67 7.13
N VAL A 76 -13.57 -10.81 7.73
CA VAL A 76 -14.01 -12.13 7.24
C VAL A 76 -15.53 -12.32 7.36
N SER A 77 -16.17 -11.61 8.30
CA SER A 77 -17.63 -11.70 8.51
C SER A 77 -18.43 -10.69 7.68
N ARG A 78 -17.82 -9.59 7.23
CA ARG A 78 -18.53 -8.45 6.61
C ARG A 78 -18.02 -8.06 5.23
N ALA A 79 -16.92 -8.64 4.76
CA ALA A 79 -16.31 -8.31 3.48
C ALA A 79 -15.83 -9.55 2.75
N ARG A 80 -15.62 -9.41 1.45
CA ARG A 80 -14.81 -10.36 0.68
C ARG A 80 -13.41 -9.79 0.48
N CYS A 81 -12.42 -10.67 0.48
CA CYS A 81 -11.06 -10.32 0.07
C CYS A 81 -11.05 -9.98 -1.43
N MET A 82 -10.34 -8.92 -1.80
CA MET A 82 -10.03 -8.55 -3.18
C MET A 82 -8.53 -8.70 -3.40
N THR A 83 -8.15 -9.65 -4.25
CA THR A 83 -6.76 -9.97 -4.59
C THR A 83 -6.15 -8.95 -5.57
N LEU A 84 -4.82 -8.90 -5.65
CA LEU A 84 -4.16 -8.06 -6.65
C LEU A 84 -4.47 -8.53 -8.08
N SER A 85 -4.58 -9.83 -8.33
CA SER A 85 -4.95 -10.36 -9.65
C SER A 85 -6.35 -9.92 -10.08
N GLU A 86 -7.33 -9.87 -9.17
CA GLU A 86 -8.64 -9.28 -9.46
C GLU A 86 -8.55 -7.78 -9.79
N VAL A 87 -7.74 -7.01 -9.05
CA VAL A 87 -7.48 -5.59 -9.34
C VAL A 87 -6.85 -5.41 -10.73
N LEU A 88 -6.02 -6.34 -11.17
CA LEU A 88 -5.38 -6.34 -12.48
C LEU A 88 -6.32 -6.80 -13.61
N GLY A 89 -7.53 -7.28 -13.28
CA GLY A 89 -8.48 -7.85 -14.23
C GLY A 89 -8.04 -9.21 -14.80
N GLU A 90 -7.15 -9.91 -14.09
CA GLU A 90 -6.67 -11.24 -14.49
C GLU A 90 -7.71 -12.28 -14.06
N SER A 91 -8.20 -13.07 -15.02
CA SER A 91 -9.20 -14.11 -14.75
C SER A 91 -8.58 -15.22 -13.90
N THR A 92 -9.20 -15.51 -12.75
CA THR A 92 -8.82 -16.60 -11.84
C THR A 92 -9.18 -18.00 -12.37
N ALA A 93 -9.72 -18.11 -13.60
CA ALA A 93 -10.18 -19.36 -14.20
C ALA A 93 -9.10 -20.46 -14.33
N ALA A 94 -7.81 -20.12 -14.25
CA ALA A 94 -6.71 -21.09 -14.32
C ALA A 94 -6.39 -21.81 -13.00
N SER A 95 -6.94 -21.36 -11.86
CA SER A 95 -6.90 -22.12 -10.61
C SER A 95 -8.25 -22.79 -10.41
N GLY A 96 -8.35 -24.09 -10.73
CA GLY A 96 -9.55 -24.92 -10.54
C GLY A 96 -10.08 -25.03 -9.10
N ALA A 97 -9.55 -24.23 -8.17
CA ALA A 97 -10.22 -23.90 -6.92
C ALA A 97 -11.10 -22.68 -7.17
N ALA A 98 -12.36 -22.91 -7.54
CA ALA A 98 -13.40 -21.97 -7.19
C ALA A 98 -13.32 -21.76 -5.66
N ARG A 99 -12.67 -20.69 -5.22
CA ARG A 99 -12.77 -20.25 -3.82
C ARG A 99 -14.27 -20.02 -3.57
N PRO A 100 -14.90 -20.66 -2.56
CA PRO A 100 -16.28 -20.41 -2.24
C PRO A 100 -16.46 -18.90 -2.01
N GLY A 101 -17.17 -18.21 -2.91
CA GLY A 101 -17.41 -16.76 -2.82
C GLY A 101 -17.18 -15.95 -4.10
N ALA A 102 -16.65 -16.55 -5.19
CA ALA A 102 -16.49 -15.83 -6.44
C ALA A 102 -17.78 -15.82 -7.29
N VAL A 103 -18.32 -14.60 -7.45
CA VAL A 103 -19.35 -14.16 -8.41
C VAL A 103 -20.81 -14.47 -8.02
N GLY A 104 -21.40 -13.55 -7.24
CA GLY A 104 -22.85 -13.36 -7.15
C GLY A 104 -23.40 -13.14 -5.73
N GLY A 105 -23.20 -11.95 -5.13
CA GLY A 105 -23.99 -11.52 -3.95
C GLY A 105 -23.26 -10.73 -2.84
N GLY A 106 -23.67 -9.47 -2.63
CA GLY A 106 -23.85 -8.88 -1.29
C GLY A 106 -22.70 -8.14 -0.61
N LEU A 107 -21.51 -8.73 -0.47
CA LEU A 107 -20.50 -8.19 0.46
C LEU A 107 -19.57 -7.14 -0.16
N PRO A 108 -19.25 -6.05 0.56
CA PRO A 108 -18.22 -5.10 0.15
C PRO A 108 -16.87 -5.79 -0.09
N ALA A 109 -16.16 -5.36 -1.13
CA ALA A 109 -14.82 -5.87 -1.43
C ALA A 109 -13.75 -5.06 -0.70
N VAL A 110 -12.78 -5.76 -0.10
CA VAL A 110 -11.68 -5.15 0.65
C VAL A 110 -10.36 -5.75 0.21
N GLN A 111 -9.39 -4.89 -0.09
CA GLN A 111 -8.01 -5.28 -0.33
C GLN A 111 -7.14 -4.95 0.89
N LEU A 112 -6.27 -5.88 1.27
CA LEU A 112 -5.29 -5.65 2.34
C LEU A 112 -3.93 -5.32 1.76
N THR A 113 -3.29 -4.30 2.33
CA THR A 113 -1.94 -3.89 1.96
C THR A 113 -1.10 -3.57 3.19
N PHE A 114 0.20 -3.85 3.12
CA PHE A 114 1.20 -3.52 4.12
C PHE A 114 2.32 -2.71 3.48
N ASP A 115 2.65 -1.55 4.04
CA ASP A 115 3.74 -0.70 3.53
C ASP A 115 5.06 -0.94 4.30
N ASP A 116 6.14 -0.43 3.71
CA ASP A 116 7.55 -0.43 4.17
C ASP A 116 8.29 -1.77 4.17
N GLY A 117 7.61 -2.90 4.37
CA GLY A 117 8.24 -4.21 4.47
C GLY A 117 8.77 -4.56 5.86
N TRP A 118 8.08 -4.10 6.91
CA TRP A 118 8.33 -4.53 8.29
C TRP A 118 8.18 -6.05 8.45
N ALA A 119 9.10 -6.69 9.17
CA ALA A 119 9.12 -8.14 9.39
C ALA A 119 7.85 -8.63 10.11
N GLY A 120 7.38 -7.87 11.10
CA GLY A 120 6.16 -8.22 11.86
C GLY A 120 4.91 -8.28 11.00
N GLY A 121 4.85 -7.48 9.92
CA GLY A 121 3.79 -7.55 8.91
C GLY A 121 3.72 -8.91 8.20
N PHE A 122 4.82 -9.67 8.12
CA PHE A 122 4.82 -11.05 7.64
C PHE A 122 4.58 -12.03 8.79
N GLU A 123 5.41 -11.94 9.83
CA GLU A 123 5.50 -12.96 10.89
C GLU A 123 4.20 -13.11 11.69
N TYR A 124 3.53 -12.01 12.02
CA TYR A 124 2.32 -12.03 12.84
C TYR A 124 1.01 -12.12 12.03
N THR A 125 1.07 -11.99 10.70
CA THR A 125 -0.16 -11.96 9.87
C THR A 125 -0.31 -13.16 8.94
N ALA A 126 0.78 -13.83 8.57
CA ALA A 126 0.77 -14.93 7.60
C ALA A 126 -0.26 -16.02 7.97
N GLU A 127 -0.23 -16.46 9.22
CA GLU A 127 -1.11 -17.52 9.71
C GLU A 127 -2.58 -17.11 9.68
N VAL A 128 -2.90 -15.90 10.13
CA VAL A 128 -4.27 -15.37 10.13
C VAL A 128 -4.81 -15.24 8.71
N LEU A 129 -4.01 -14.70 7.79
CA LEU A 129 -4.38 -14.59 6.37
C LEU A 129 -4.61 -15.97 5.76
N ARG A 130 -3.71 -16.92 6.01
CA ARG A 130 -3.78 -18.30 5.52
C ARG A 130 -5.02 -19.04 6.04
N GLN A 131 -5.34 -18.93 7.33
CA GLN A 131 -6.51 -19.55 7.94
C GLN A 131 -7.82 -19.10 7.30
N HIS A 132 -7.89 -17.84 6.85
CA HIS A 132 -9.07 -17.29 6.20
C HIS A 132 -9.01 -17.34 4.67
N GLY A 133 -7.89 -17.78 4.08
CA GLY A 133 -7.66 -17.75 2.64
C GLY A 133 -7.62 -16.34 2.05
N TRP A 134 -7.22 -15.36 2.86
CA TRP A 134 -7.05 -13.96 2.45
C TRP A 134 -5.66 -13.71 1.87
N GLU A 135 -5.59 -12.76 0.94
CA GLU A 135 -4.35 -12.28 0.34
C GLU A 135 -4.11 -10.84 0.80
N ALA A 136 -2.84 -10.50 1.04
CA ALA A 136 -2.38 -9.13 1.21
C ALA A 136 -1.24 -8.79 0.25
N THR A 137 -1.19 -7.54 -0.20
CA THR A 137 -0.03 -7.02 -0.95
C THR A 137 0.93 -6.31 -0.01
N VAL A 138 2.18 -6.74 0.05
CA VAL A 138 3.23 -6.10 0.86
C VAL A 138 4.13 -5.26 -0.03
N PHE A 139 4.16 -3.95 0.18
CA PHE A 139 5.00 -3.00 -0.52
C PHE A 139 6.32 -2.81 0.23
N VAL A 140 7.41 -3.28 -0.36
CA VAL A 140 8.72 -3.34 0.31
C VAL A 140 9.59 -2.17 -0.13
N THR A 141 10.12 -1.44 0.86
CA THR A 141 11.19 -0.44 0.64
C THR A 141 12.51 -1.19 0.51
N THR A 142 13.04 -1.27 -0.71
CA THR A 142 14.13 -2.21 -0.98
C THR A 142 15.47 -1.87 -0.33
N GLY A 143 15.71 -0.61 0.04
CA GLY A 143 16.88 -0.21 0.82
C GLY A 143 16.86 -0.68 2.26
N LEU A 144 15.68 -1.03 2.80
CA LEU A 144 15.50 -1.45 4.20
C LEU A 144 15.51 -2.98 4.36
N ILE A 145 15.59 -3.74 3.27
CA ILE A 145 15.63 -5.20 3.36
C ILE A 145 16.86 -5.64 4.20
N GLY A 146 16.61 -6.46 5.21
CA GLY A 146 17.64 -6.97 6.13
C GLY A 146 18.04 -6.01 7.26
N HIS A 147 17.49 -4.79 7.31
CA HIS A 147 17.64 -3.93 8.48
C HIS A 147 16.88 -4.47 9.70
N PRO A 148 17.28 -4.11 10.93
CA PRO A 148 16.54 -4.49 12.13
C PRO A 148 15.05 -4.15 12.02
N LEU A 149 14.18 -5.10 12.37
CA LEU A 149 12.71 -5.04 12.26
C LEU A 149 12.14 -5.10 10.83
N PHE A 150 12.97 -5.12 9.78
CA PHE A 150 12.53 -5.27 8.40
C PHE A 150 12.74 -6.69 7.89
N VAL A 151 11.97 -7.04 6.86
CA VAL A 151 12.05 -8.36 6.24
C VAL A 151 13.45 -8.61 5.66
N GLY A 152 13.99 -9.80 5.91
CA GLY A 152 15.26 -10.24 5.33
C GLY A 152 15.10 -10.82 3.93
N GLU A 153 16.20 -10.85 3.16
CA GLU A 153 16.20 -11.45 1.82
C GLU A 153 15.78 -12.92 1.81
N HIS A 154 16.21 -13.70 2.81
CA HIS A 154 15.85 -15.11 2.91
C HIS A 154 14.34 -15.31 3.05
N ALA A 155 13.68 -14.47 3.86
CA ALA A 155 12.23 -14.52 4.01
C ALA A 155 11.53 -14.20 2.69
N LEU A 156 11.95 -13.15 1.97
CA LEU A 156 11.39 -12.78 0.66
C LEU A 156 11.58 -13.87 -0.41
N ARG A 157 12.73 -14.56 -0.43
CA ARG A 157 12.99 -15.70 -1.32
C ARG A 157 12.15 -16.93 -0.99
N SER A 158 11.83 -17.11 0.30
CA SER A 158 11.17 -18.31 0.83
C SER A 158 9.66 -18.14 1.03
N LEU A 159 9.09 -17.02 0.59
CA LEU A 159 7.66 -16.76 0.71
C LEU A 159 6.87 -17.88 0.05
N LYS A 160 6.01 -18.54 0.85
CA LYS A 160 5.00 -19.43 0.32
C LYS A 160 3.92 -18.54 -0.27
N PHE A 161 3.97 -18.36 -1.57
CA PHE A 161 3.10 -17.40 -2.24
C PHE A 161 1.66 -17.91 -2.30
N GLY A 162 0.85 -17.52 -1.31
CA GLY A 162 -0.60 -17.73 -1.27
C GLY A 162 -1.34 -16.67 -0.45
N GLU A 163 -0.72 -16.21 0.64
CA GLU A 163 -1.19 -15.15 1.52
C GLU A 163 -0.59 -13.77 1.18
N PHE A 164 0.58 -13.73 0.53
CA PHE A 164 1.27 -12.48 0.21
C PHE A 164 1.61 -12.34 -1.28
N VAL A 165 1.42 -11.13 -1.76
CA VAL A 165 1.94 -10.64 -3.05
C VAL A 165 2.90 -9.49 -2.79
N ILE A 166 4.05 -9.49 -3.47
CA ILE A 166 5.08 -8.44 -3.26
C ILE A 166 4.91 -7.31 -4.27
N GLY A 167 4.84 -6.09 -3.74
CA GLY A 167 4.89 -4.83 -4.47
C GLY A 167 6.11 -3.99 -4.06
N ALA A 168 6.39 -2.92 -4.80
CA ALA A 168 7.50 -2.02 -4.49
C ALA A 168 7.07 -0.79 -3.66
N HIS A 169 7.96 -0.31 -2.80
CA HIS A 169 7.80 0.95 -2.06
C HIS A 169 9.01 1.89 -2.21
N SER A 170 9.55 1.96 -3.43
CA SER A 170 10.81 2.64 -3.78
C SER A 170 12.06 2.01 -3.16
N VAL A 171 13.23 2.63 -3.37
CA VAL A 171 14.50 2.17 -2.78
C VAL A 171 14.68 2.79 -1.40
N SER A 172 14.58 4.11 -1.31
CA SER A 172 14.97 4.86 -0.12
C SER A 172 13.80 5.37 0.71
N HIS A 173 12.56 5.07 0.31
CA HIS A 173 11.35 5.66 0.90
C HIS A 173 11.25 7.20 0.72
N ALA A 174 12.02 7.77 -0.22
CA ALA A 174 11.98 9.21 -0.49
C ALA A 174 10.63 9.69 -1.06
N PRO A 175 10.21 10.94 -0.78
CA PRO A 175 8.99 11.53 -1.34
C PRO A 175 9.13 11.71 -2.86
N LEU A 176 8.59 10.76 -3.63
CA LEU A 176 8.84 10.65 -5.08
C LEU A 176 8.46 11.90 -5.88
N ALA A 177 7.43 12.64 -5.46
CA ALA A 177 7.00 13.87 -6.12
C ALA A 177 8.01 15.03 -5.99
N GLU A 178 8.93 14.95 -5.05
CA GLU A 178 9.96 15.98 -4.79
C GLU A 178 11.29 15.65 -5.49
N LEU A 179 11.42 14.44 -6.05
CA LEU A 179 12.65 14.00 -6.69
C LEU A 179 12.81 14.52 -8.12
N PRO A 180 14.04 14.85 -8.55
CA PRO A 180 14.37 15.07 -9.96
C PRO A 180 14.07 13.82 -10.81
N GLY A 181 13.72 14.01 -12.09
CA GLY A 181 13.20 12.93 -12.95
C GLY A 181 14.14 11.73 -13.10
N ARG A 182 15.45 11.95 -13.11
CA ARG A 182 16.44 10.86 -13.12
C ARG A 182 16.37 10.04 -11.83
N ARG A 183 16.43 10.68 -10.66
CA ARG A 183 16.38 10.00 -9.35
C ARG A 183 15.05 9.29 -9.15
N LEU A 184 13.94 9.89 -9.58
CA LEU A 184 12.62 9.26 -9.58
C LEU A 184 12.62 7.93 -10.35
N ARG A 185 13.13 7.90 -11.59
CA ARG A 185 13.20 6.66 -12.39
C ARG A 185 14.15 5.63 -11.79
N GLU A 186 15.25 6.06 -11.18
CA GLU A 186 16.17 5.17 -10.47
C GLU A 186 15.49 4.50 -9.26
N GLU A 187 14.80 5.28 -8.41
CA GLU A 187 14.03 4.78 -7.27
C GLU A 187 12.97 3.75 -7.68
N LEU A 188 12.25 4.00 -8.77
CA LEU A 188 11.18 3.13 -9.25
C LEU A 188 11.70 1.87 -9.92
N SER A 189 12.69 1.99 -10.80
CA SER A 189 13.18 0.87 -11.60
C SER A 189 14.12 -0.04 -10.82
N ALA A 190 14.94 0.50 -9.91
CA ALA A 190 15.86 -0.31 -9.10
C ALA A 190 15.13 -1.11 -8.03
N SER A 191 14.12 -0.53 -7.39
CA SER A 191 13.29 -1.24 -6.41
C SER A 191 12.52 -2.39 -7.06
N LYS A 192 11.92 -2.16 -8.23
CA LYS A 192 11.27 -3.19 -9.03
C LYS A 192 12.23 -4.36 -9.31
N ARG A 193 13.37 -4.06 -9.95
CA ARG A 193 14.36 -5.08 -10.33
C ARG A 193 14.83 -5.90 -9.13
N ARG A 194 15.22 -5.23 -8.03
CA ARG A 194 15.70 -5.94 -6.83
C ARG A 194 14.67 -6.92 -6.27
N LEU A 195 13.39 -6.55 -6.26
CA LEU A 195 12.33 -7.44 -5.78
C LEU A 195 12.02 -8.56 -6.76
N GLU A 196 12.04 -8.30 -8.07
CA GLU A 196 11.90 -9.33 -9.10
C GLU A 196 13.04 -10.35 -9.02
N ASP A 197 14.28 -9.90 -8.80
CA ASP A 197 15.46 -10.74 -8.63
C ASP A 197 15.38 -11.60 -7.34
N LEU A 198 14.91 -11.01 -6.24
CA LEU A 198 14.77 -11.72 -4.95
C LEU A 198 13.62 -12.73 -4.94
N THR A 199 12.49 -12.37 -5.54
CA THR A 199 11.28 -13.19 -5.46
C THR A 199 11.12 -14.15 -6.65
N GLY A 200 11.84 -13.91 -7.74
CA GLY A 200 11.65 -14.62 -9.02
C GLY A 200 10.28 -14.35 -9.66
N ARG A 201 9.54 -13.33 -9.22
CA ARG A 201 8.17 -13.02 -9.67
C ARG A 201 8.06 -11.58 -10.17
N PRO A 202 7.17 -11.30 -11.15
CA PRO A 202 6.93 -9.95 -11.61
C PRO A 202 6.39 -9.03 -10.50
N VAL A 203 6.93 -7.82 -10.40
CA VAL A 203 6.48 -6.81 -9.43
C VAL A 203 5.70 -5.74 -10.17
N VAL A 204 4.38 -5.88 -10.20
CA VAL A 204 3.49 -5.06 -11.06
C VAL A 204 2.75 -3.96 -10.32
N ALA A 205 2.84 -3.92 -8.99
CA ALA A 205 2.20 -2.91 -8.16
C ALA A 205 3.23 -2.15 -7.31
N MET A 206 2.94 -0.88 -7.04
CA MET A 206 3.72 -0.06 -6.11
C MET A 206 2.84 0.78 -5.19
N SER A 207 3.36 1.07 -4.02
CA SER A 207 2.86 2.10 -3.11
C SER A 207 3.78 3.32 -3.19
N VAL A 208 3.23 4.53 -3.17
CA VAL A 208 4.02 5.76 -3.19
C VAL A 208 4.38 6.17 -1.76
N PRO A 209 5.68 6.27 -1.39
CA PRO A 209 6.10 6.74 -0.07
C PRO A 209 5.45 8.07 0.32
N GLY A 210 4.90 8.13 1.53
CA GLY A 210 4.15 9.30 2.02
C GLY A 210 2.83 9.59 1.28
N GLY A 211 2.48 8.82 0.25
CA GLY A 211 1.22 8.91 -0.50
C GLY A 211 1.10 10.05 -1.50
N SER A 212 2.14 10.86 -1.69
CA SER A 212 2.14 12.02 -2.59
C SER A 212 2.55 11.61 -4.02
N THR A 213 1.62 11.73 -4.97
CA THR A 213 1.87 11.44 -6.38
C THR A 213 1.45 12.61 -7.26
N ASP A 214 2.19 12.84 -8.34
CA ASP A 214 1.87 13.79 -9.41
C ASP A 214 1.83 13.08 -10.78
N ARG A 215 1.78 13.86 -11.86
CA ARG A 215 1.82 13.32 -13.23
C ARG A 215 3.14 12.60 -13.53
N ARG A 216 4.27 13.21 -13.15
CA ARG A 216 5.61 12.67 -13.41
C ARG A 216 5.83 11.32 -12.74
N VAL A 217 5.39 11.16 -11.49
CA VAL A 217 5.49 9.89 -10.75
C VAL A 217 4.71 8.79 -11.46
N ARG A 218 3.50 9.09 -11.96
CA ARG A 218 2.66 8.11 -12.67
C ARG A 218 3.24 7.73 -14.02
N GLU A 219 3.70 8.70 -14.81
CA GLU A 219 4.36 8.46 -16.10
C GLU A 219 5.62 7.59 -15.89
N ALA A 220 6.49 7.96 -14.96
CA ALA A 220 7.69 7.17 -14.65
C ALA A 220 7.35 5.77 -14.12
N ALA A 221 6.27 5.59 -13.36
CA ALA A 221 5.84 4.28 -12.90
C ALA A 221 5.34 3.40 -14.06
N ALA A 222 4.56 3.96 -14.99
CA ALA A 222 4.12 3.25 -16.19
C ALA A 222 5.31 2.86 -17.08
N GLU A 223 6.26 3.77 -17.30
CA GLU A 223 7.51 3.51 -18.03
C GLU A 223 8.34 2.36 -17.41
N CYS A 224 8.34 2.25 -16.07
CA CYS A 224 9.01 1.16 -15.35
C CYS A 224 8.21 -0.16 -15.39
N GLY A 225 7.03 -0.19 -16.02
CA GLY A 225 6.19 -1.38 -16.13
C GLY A 225 5.40 -1.71 -14.85
N TYR A 226 5.12 -0.72 -14.01
CA TYR A 226 4.05 -0.86 -13.00
C TYR A 226 2.68 -0.75 -13.69
N ARG A 227 1.72 -1.51 -13.18
CA ARG A 227 0.31 -1.51 -13.64
C ARG A 227 -0.62 -0.91 -12.60
N VAL A 228 -0.22 -0.89 -11.33
CA VAL A 228 -1.01 -0.35 -10.23
C VAL A 228 -0.15 0.54 -9.33
N VAL A 229 -0.66 1.73 -9.01
CA VAL A 229 -0.07 2.67 -8.07
C VAL A 229 -1.05 2.93 -6.93
N TYR A 230 -0.60 2.74 -5.71
CA TYR A 230 -1.37 3.03 -4.50
C TYR A 230 -0.93 4.35 -3.87
N THR A 231 -1.91 5.10 -3.38
CA THR A 231 -1.74 6.38 -2.68
C THR A 231 -2.30 6.29 -1.27
N SER A 232 -2.03 7.30 -0.44
CA SER A 232 -2.58 7.39 0.92
C SER A 232 -3.87 8.21 1.00
N VAL A 233 -4.52 8.49 -0.15
CA VAL A 233 -5.79 9.22 -0.20
C VAL A 233 -6.94 8.27 0.13
N PRO A 234 -7.71 8.48 1.21
CA PRO A 234 -8.83 7.58 1.54
C PRO A 234 -9.94 7.67 0.49
N ARG A 235 -10.20 6.57 -0.20
CA ARG A 235 -11.21 6.47 -1.27
C ARG A 235 -11.92 5.13 -1.26
N CYS A 236 -13.19 5.15 -1.70
CA CYS A 236 -13.85 3.97 -2.21
C CYS A 236 -13.46 3.88 -3.69
N ASN A 237 -12.66 2.88 -4.03
CA ASN A 237 -12.13 2.66 -5.37
C ASN A 237 -13.21 2.01 -6.24
N VAL A 238 -13.09 2.21 -7.55
CA VAL A 238 -13.94 1.55 -8.55
C VAL A 238 -13.06 0.87 -9.57
N LEU A 239 -13.10 -0.45 -9.62
CA LEU A 239 -12.53 -1.21 -10.71
C LEU A 239 -13.52 -1.16 -11.88
N LYS A 240 -13.14 -0.52 -12.98
CA LYS A 240 -13.96 -0.51 -14.18
C LYS A 240 -13.79 -1.86 -14.86
N CYS A 241 -14.88 -2.64 -14.95
CA CYS A 241 -14.89 -3.77 -15.88
C CYS A 241 -14.68 -3.20 -17.28
N LYS A 242 -13.66 -3.67 -18.02
CA LYS A 242 -13.66 -3.50 -19.48
C LYS A 242 -14.86 -4.31 -19.97
N ALA A 243 -16.02 -3.67 -20.09
CA ALA A 243 -17.15 -4.26 -20.78
C ALA A 243 -16.65 -4.53 -22.20
N GLY A 244 -16.40 -5.79 -22.52
CA GLY A 244 -16.24 -6.21 -23.90
C GLY A 244 -17.56 -5.89 -24.58
N ILE A 245 -17.65 -4.72 -25.21
CA ILE A 245 -18.58 -4.56 -26.33
C ILE A 245 -18.03 -5.55 -27.36
N PRO A 246 -18.79 -6.59 -27.76
CA PRO A 246 -18.40 -7.37 -28.91
C PRO A 246 -18.36 -6.39 -30.08
N ASP A 247 -17.17 -6.00 -30.52
CA ASP A 247 -17.01 -5.52 -31.87
C ASP A 247 -17.50 -6.68 -32.73
N GLY A 248 -18.65 -6.50 -33.38
CA GLY A 248 -19.41 -7.53 -34.10
C GLY A 248 -18.68 -8.12 -35.31
N ARG A 249 -17.36 -8.04 -35.33
CA ARG A 249 -16.50 -8.70 -36.30
C ARG A 249 -16.42 -10.20 -36.03
N PRO A 250 -16.73 -11.06 -37.02
CA PRO A 250 -16.64 -12.50 -36.88
C PRO A 250 -15.21 -12.94 -36.55
N ALA A 251 -15.10 -14.03 -35.79
CA ALA A 251 -13.84 -14.57 -35.27
C ALA A 251 -12.82 -14.96 -36.36
N SER A 252 -13.23 -15.02 -37.63
CA SER A 252 -12.39 -15.33 -38.78
C SER A 252 -11.34 -14.27 -39.12
N ASP A 253 -11.51 -13.03 -38.65
CA ASP A 253 -10.59 -11.92 -38.98
C ASP A 253 -9.46 -11.73 -37.96
N ARG A 254 -9.42 -12.55 -36.89
CA ARG A 254 -8.36 -12.52 -35.86
C ARG A 254 -7.18 -13.43 -36.20
N ALA A 255 -6.68 -13.36 -37.43
CA ALA A 255 -5.43 -14.02 -37.78
C ALA A 255 -4.25 -13.25 -37.15
N GLU A 256 -3.61 -13.85 -36.15
CA GLU A 256 -2.38 -13.36 -35.55
C GLU A 256 -1.26 -13.31 -36.60
N ARG A 257 -0.63 -12.14 -36.77
CA ARG A 257 0.66 -12.03 -37.46
C ARG A 257 1.77 -12.40 -36.47
N PRO A 258 2.67 -13.35 -36.78
CA PRO A 258 3.79 -13.66 -35.91
C PRO A 258 4.88 -12.58 -36.10
N GLY A 259 5.24 -11.87 -35.03
CA GLY A 259 6.23 -10.80 -35.10
C GLY A 259 6.90 -10.48 -33.76
N SER A 260 8.12 -11.01 -33.60
CA SER A 260 9.23 -10.56 -32.74
C SER A 260 8.95 -10.22 -31.27
N GLY A 261 9.51 -11.05 -30.38
CA GLY A 261 9.59 -10.80 -28.94
C GLY A 261 10.39 -9.54 -28.59
N ARG A 262 9.66 -8.49 -28.23
CA ARG A 262 10.06 -7.52 -27.21
C ARG A 262 8.84 -7.32 -26.32
N ARG A 263 8.97 -7.60 -25.02
CA ARG A 263 7.98 -7.15 -24.02
C ARG A 263 8.01 -5.61 -24.01
N THR A 264 7.17 -4.99 -24.83
CA THR A 264 6.92 -3.55 -24.80
C THR A 264 6.18 -3.24 -23.50
N ALA A 265 6.58 -2.16 -22.82
CA ALA A 265 5.88 -1.65 -21.65
C ALA A 265 4.37 -1.50 -21.95
N PRO A 266 3.49 -1.71 -20.96
CA PRO A 266 2.06 -1.55 -21.16
C PRO A 266 1.76 -0.12 -21.67
N PRO A 267 0.85 0.06 -22.64
CA PRO A 267 0.53 1.38 -23.17
C PRO A 267 0.03 2.31 -22.05
N GLU A 268 0.27 3.62 -22.20
CA GLU A 268 0.02 4.70 -21.22
C GLU A 268 -1.41 4.74 -20.59
N GLY A 269 -2.35 3.94 -21.07
CA GLY A 269 -3.72 3.83 -20.55
C GLY A 269 -3.99 2.74 -19.51
N ASP A 270 -3.05 1.86 -19.19
CA ASP A 270 -3.29 0.71 -18.30
C ASP A 270 -2.83 0.90 -16.84
N LEU A 271 -2.20 2.04 -16.49
CA LEU A 271 -1.80 2.33 -15.10
C LEU A 271 -3.01 2.73 -14.26
N GLN A 272 -3.36 1.89 -13.29
CA GLN A 272 -4.46 2.15 -12.36
C GLN A 272 -3.94 2.83 -11.09
N VAL A 273 -4.67 3.83 -10.59
CA VAL A 273 -4.31 4.54 -9.36
C VAL A 273 -5.41 4.39 -8.32
N PHE A 274 -5.07 3.84 -7.17
CA PHE A 274 -6.02 3.57 -6.09
C PHE A 274 -5.70 4.34 -4.81
N GLY A 275 -6.75 4.75 -4.13
CA GLY A 275 -6.68 5.34 -2.80
C GLY A 275 -6.75 4.27 -1.72
N ARG A 276 -6.20 4.57 -0.54
CA ARG A 276 -6.17 3.66 0.60
C ARG A 276 -6.49 4.37 1.90
N VAL A 277 -7.00 3.59 2.85
CA VAL A 277 -7.30 4.04 4.21
C VAL A 277 -6.18 3.55 5.11
N ALA A 278 -5.44 4.49 5.71
CA ALA A 278 -4.38 4.17 6.66
C ALA A 278 -4.97 3.59 7.95
N ILE A 279 -4.43 2.46 8.39
CA ILE A 279 -4.68 1.87 9.70
C ILE A 279 -3.61 2.39 10.66
N THR A 280 -4.04 2.77 11.86
CA THR A 280 -3.17 3.34 12.89
C THR A 280 -3.40 2.63 14.21
N CYS A 281 -2.52 2.84 15.19
CA CYS A 281 -2.61 2.27 16.53
C CYS A 281 -3.93 2.57 17.27
N GLY A 282 -4.68 3.59 16.85
CA GLY A 282 -5.99 3.96 17.39
C GLY A 282 -7.18 3.47 16.55
N THR A 283 -6.95 2.75 15.45
CA THR A 283 -8.02 2.25 14.58
C THR A 283 -8.68 1.02 15.21
N THR A 284 -9.96 1.14 15.53
CA THR A 284 -10.73 0.05 16.16
C THR A 284 -11.36 -0.89 15.12
N ALA A 285 -11.80 -2.07 15.54
CA ALA A 285 -12.59 -2.97 14.70
C ALA A 285 -13.89 -2.32 14.18
N ALA A 286 -14.51 -1.44 14.98
CA ALA A 286 -15.69 -0.66 14.58
C ALA A 286 -15.36 0.36 13.46
N ASP A 287 -14.18 0.98 13.51
CA ASP A 287 -13.72 1.85 12.42
C ASP A 287 -13.46 1.04 11.14
N VAL A 288 -12.85 -0.15 11.26
CA VAL A 288 -12.68 -1.07 10.12
C VAL A 288 -14.03 -1.41 9.51
N GLU A 289 -15.03 -1.81 10.31
CA GLU A 289 -16.38 -2.09 9.81
C GLU A 289 -16.97 -0.88 9.06
N ARG A 290 -16.81 0.31 9.63
CA ARG A 290 -17.26 1.56 8.99
C ARG A 290 -16.58 1.78 7.65
N PHE A 291 -15.27 1.53 7.55
CA PHE A 291 -14.53 1.66 6.29
C PHE A 291 -15.01 0.65 5.25
N VAL A 292 -15.23 -0.61 5.62
CA VAL A 292 -15.77 -1.65 4.74
C VAL A 292 -17.11 -1.23 4.11
N ARG A 293 -17.96 -0.56 4.88
CA ARG A 293 -19.25 -0.03 4.41
C ARG A 293 -19.12 1.26 3.58
N GLY A 294 -17.91 1.72 3.30
CA GLY A 294 -17.64 2.95 2.53
C GLY A 294 -17.71 4.24 3.36
N GLY A 295 -17.83 4.15 4.68
CA GLY A 295 -17.89 5.28 5.61
C GLY A 295 -16.51 5.93 5.80
N LEU A 296 -16.05 6.70 4.82
CA LEU A 296 -14.70 7.26 4.78
C LEU A 296 -14.60 8.74 5.17
N LEU A 297 -15.69 9.39 5.57
CA LEU A 297 -15.71 10.84 5.83
C LEU A 297 -14.67 11.26 6.88
N GLY A 298 -14.61 10.56 8.02
CA GLY A 298 -13.63 10.84 9.08
C GLY A 298 -12.19 10.63 8.61
N ALA A 299 -11.92 9.53 7.89
CA ALA A 299 -10.60 9.27 7.32
C ALA A 299 -10.17 10.35 6.32
N ARG A 300 -11.10 10.81 5.47
CA ARG A 300 -10.87 11.90 4.50
C ARG A 300 -10.63 13.24 5.20
N ALA A 301 -11.38 13.55 6.25
CA ALA A 301 -11.19 14.75 7.05
C ALA A 301 -9.81 14.75 7.75
N ALA A 302 -9.44 13.64 8.40
CA ALA A 302 -8.13 13.50 9.04
C ALA A 302 -6.98 13.59 8.03
N TYR A 303 -7.14 12.98 6.84
CA TYR A 303 -6.18 13.11 5.74
C TYR A 303 -6.06 14.55 5.23
N ALA A 304 -7.19 15.22 4.98
CA ALA A 304 -7.23 16.60 4.49
C ALA A 304 -6.61 17.57 5.50
N PHE A 305 -6.88 17.38 6.80
CA PHE A 305 -6.27 18.17 7.86
C PHE A 305 -4.75 18.01 7.85
N ARG A 306 -4.22 16.78 7.90
CA ARG A 306 -2.77 16.53 7.87
C ARG A 306 -2.10 17.14 6.63
N ARG A 307 -2.71 16.95 5.46
CA ARG A 307 -2.21 17.52 4.20
C ARG A 307 -2.30 19.04 4.16
N GLY A 308 -3.36 19.61 4.72
CA GLY A 308 -3.57 21.06 4.81
C GLY A 308 -2.53 21.72 5.69
N VAL A 309 -2.28 21.17 6.88
CA VAL A 309 -1.21 21.63 7.78
C VAL A 309 0.13 21.57 7.04
N ARG A 310 0.49 20.42 6.47
CA ARG A 310 1.74 20.21 5.73
C ARG A 310 1.95 21.22 4.58
N ARG A 311 0.88 21.58 3.85
CA ARG A 311 0.91 22.62 2.80
C ARG A 311 1.07 24.04 3.35
N LEU A 312 0.44 24.35 4.48
CA LEU A 312 0.44 25.70 5.05
C LEU A 312 1.77 26.05 5.69
N VAL A 313 2.35 25.11 6.44
CA VAL A 313 3.62 25.36 7.14
C VAL A 313 4.83 25.04 6.27
N GLY A 314 4.66 24.25 5.20
CA GLY A 314 5.78 23.71 4.42
C GLY A 314 6.41 22.50 5.10
N GLU A 315 7.16 21.72 4.33
CA GLU A 315 7.62 20.37 4.71
C GLU A 315 8.62 20.39 5.87
N GLU A 316 9.58 21.33 5.82
CA GLU A 316 10.61 21.51 6.85
C GLU A 316 10.01 22.00 8.18
N LEU A 317 9.10 22.98 8.12
CA LEU A 317 8.45 23.51 9.32
C LEU A 317 7.40 22.53 9.86
N TYR A 318 6.74 21.75 9.01
CA TYR A 318 5.87 20.66 9.45
C TYR A 318 6.65 19.62 10.24
N ALA A 319 7.80 19.20 9.71
CA ALA A 319 8.72 18.32 10.40
C ALA A 319 9.21 18.94 11.72
N ALA A 320 9.62 20.21 11.73
CA ALA A 320 10.10 20.90 12.93
C ALA A 320 9.02 21.11 14.01
N ILE A 321 7.79 21.47 13.63
CA ILE A 321 6.64 21.61 14.54
C ILE A 321 6.33 20.26 15.17
N ARG A 322 6.32 19.20 14.35
CA ARG A 322 6.08 17.84 14.81
C ARG A 322 7.18 17.37 15.75
N THR A 323 8.44 17.64 15.42
CA THR A 323 9.59 17.41 16.29
C THR A 323 9.44 18.10 17.64
N ARG A 324 9.02 19.36 17.65
CA ARG A 324 8.90 20.16 18.86
C ARG A 324 7.67 19.80 19.72
N LEU A 325 6.55 19.45 19.10
CA LEU A 325 5.30 19.11 19.81
C LEU A 325 5.24 17.65 20.27
N LEU A 326 5.85 16.73 19.51
CA LEU A 326 5.80 15.29 19.79
C LEU A 326 7.14 14.73 20.29
N GLY A 327 8.21 15.53 20.32
CA GLY A 327 9.56 15.09 20.69
C GLY A 327 10.21 14.18 19.64
N GLU A 328 9.78 14.27 18.37
CA GLU A 328 10.12 13.33 17.28
C GLU A 328 11.24 13.87 16.37
N ARG A 329 11.93 13.04 15.57
CA ARG A 329 12.73 13.53 14.43
C ARG A 329 11.84 13.56 13.16
N PRO A 330 12.23 14.29 12.08
CA PRO A 330 11.47 14.30 10.82
C PRO A 330 11.20 12.90 10.26
N ASP A 331 10.05 12.66 9.63
CA ASP A 331 9.63 11.34 9.10
C ASP A 331 10.65 10.69 8.13
N GLY A 332 11.45 11.51 7.43
CA GLY A 332 12.54 11.07 6.56
C GLY A 332 13.89 10.87 7.25
N ALA A 333 14.06 11.42 8.46
CA ALA A 333 15.22 11.18 9.30
C ALA A 333 15.11 9.85 10.03
N ASP A 334 13.94 9.41 10.51
CA ASP A 334 13.86 8.11 11.20
C ASP A 334 14.14 6.91 10.26
N MET A 335 13.59 6.92 9.05
CA MET A 335 13.85 5.87 8.05
C MET A 335 15.17 6.10 7.28
N GLY A 336 15.56 7.36 7.08
CA GLY A 336 16.83 7.74 6.46
C GLY A 336 18.05 7.53 7.37
N ASP A 337 17.90 7.70 8.68
CA ASP A 337 18.93 7.43 9.71
C ASP A 337 19.15 5.91 9.80
N LEU A 338 18.08 5.10 9.75
CA LEU A 338 18.21 3.64 9.61
C LEU A 338 19.03 3.26 8.37
N LEU A 339 18.83 3.94 7.24
CA LEU A 339 19.61 3.77 6.00
C LEU A 339 21.02 4.41 6.03
N ALA A 340 21.29 5.33 6.96
CA ALA A 340 22.57 6.05 7.08
C ALA A 340 23.51 5.36 8.08
N GLU A 341 22.97 4.80 9.16
CA GLU A 341 23.73 4.00 10.14
C GLU A 341 24.34 2.74 9.49
N SER A 342 23.69 2.13 8.48
CA SER A 342 24.25 1.01 7.72
C SER A 342 25.42 1.39 6.79
N ARG A 343 25.40 2.56 6.16
CA ARG A 343 26.53 3.02 5.32
C ARG A 343 27.79 3.25 6.16
N CYS A 344 27.64 3.60 7.44
CA CYS A 344 28.75 3.66 8.38
C CYS A 344 29.23 2.28 8.84
N ALA A 345 28.32 1.31 8.99
CA ALA A 345 28.66 -0.08 9.34
C ALA A 345 29.29 -0.89 8.19
N GLU A 346 29.05 -0.50 6.93
CA GLU A 346 29.63 -1.13 5.72
C GLU A 346 31.01 -0.58 5.33
N ARG A 347 31.61 0.36 6.08
CA ARG A 347 33.02 0.71 5.85
C ARG A 347 33.88 -0.53 6.05
N PRO A 348 34.69 -0.96 5.07
CA PRO A 348 35.59 -2.09 5.26
C PRO A 348 36.54 -1.76 6.40
N ARG A 349 36.63 -2.64 7.40
CA ARG A 349 37.71 -2.64 8.39
C ARG A 349 39.02 -2.84 7.61
N ALA A 350 39.64 -1.75 7.22
CA ALA A 350 40.95 -1.77 6.60
C ALA A 350 41.96 -2.32 7.61
N ALA A 351 42.49 -3.49 7.28
CA ALA A 351 43.78 -4.06 7.65
C ALA A 351 44.25 -3.85 9.11
N ILE A 352 43.94 -4.82 9.96
CA ILE A 352 44.84 -5.19 11.06
C ILE A 352 46.00 -5.96 10.44
N GLY A 353 47.21 -5.40 10.48
CA GLY A 353 48.40 -6.12 10.06
C GLY A 353 49.72 -5.34 10.12
N ARG A 354 50.40 -5.46 11.28
CA ARG A 354 51.85 -5.66 11.51
C ARG A 354 52.62 -4.59 12.30
N SER A 355 52.83 -4.93 13.57
CA SER A 355 54.10 -4.95 14.33
C SER A 355 55.18 -3.89 14.06
N ARG A 356 55.51 -3.10 15.10
CA ARG A 356 56.88 -2.92 15.62
C ARG A 356 56.82 -2.70 17.14
N GLY A 357 57.70 -3.38 17.88
CA GLY A 357 57.78 -3.38 19.34
C GLY A 357 58.88 -2.48 19.93
N CYS A 358 59.18 -2.76 21.21
CA CYS A 358 60.08 -2.08 22.18
C CYS A 358 59.40 -0.91 22.91
N GLY A 359 59.35 -0.78 24.25
CA GLY A 359 59.99 -1.39 25.43
C GLY A 359 59.43 -0.68 26.69
N PRO A 360 59.90 -0.95 27.92
CA PRO A 360 59.04 -1.17 29.10
C PRO A 360 58.98 -0.01 30.15
N GLU A 361 58.30 -0.32 31.28
CA GLU A 361 58.25 0.37 32.59
C GLU A 361 57.09 1.39 32.75
N THR A 362 56.28 1.46 33.82
CA THR A 362 56.40 1.04 35.22
C THR A 362 55.03 0.65 35.82
N LEU A 363 55.07 -0.17 36.87
CA LEU A 363 53.98 -0.49 37.79
C LEU A 363 53.47 0.74 38.56
N SER A 364 52.15 0.84 38.78
CA SER A 364 51.61 1.21 40.09
C SER A 364 50.14 0.81 40.22
N THR A 365 49.87 0.20 41.38
CA THR A 365 48.67 -0.39 41.95
C THR A 365 47.47 0.54 42.14
N GLY A 366 46.25 0.00 42.08
CA GLY A 366 45.04 0.67 42.58
C GLY A 366 43.71 -0.01 42.23
N THR A 367 43.29 -0.98 43.04
CA THR A 367 41.91 -1.44 43.36
C THR A 367 40.87 -0.30 43.39
N ALA A 368 39.57 -0.42 43.09
CA ALA A 368 38.62 -1.53 42.97
C ALA A 368 37.29 -1.07 42.30
N ALA A 369 36.49 -2.07 41.89
CA ALA A 369 35.01 -2.14 41.86
C ALA A 369 34.18 -1.30 40.86
N GLY A 370 33.33 -2.00 40.10
CA GLY A 370 32.08 -1.42 39.57
C GLY A 370 31.56 -1.97 38.23
N ALA A 371 30.79 -3.07 38.29
CA ALA A 371 29.72 -3.47 37.37
C ALA A 371 29.95 -3.51 35.84
N ALA A 372 30.04 -4.73 35.29
CA ALA A 372 29.91 -5.01 33.86
C ALA A 372 28.42 -5.13 33.44
N PRO A 373 28.03 -4.66 32.24
CA PRO A 373 26.71 -4.92 31.68
C PRO A 373 26.66 -6.31 31.01
N GLY A 374 25.61 -7.07 31.30
CA GLY A 374 25.37 -8.40 30.72
C GLY A 374 25.01 -8.35 29.23
N PRO A 375 25.24 -9.44 28.47
CA PRO A 375 25.01 -9.45 27.03
C PRO A 375 23.53 -9.63 26.69
N VAL A 376 23.01 -8.75 25.83
CA VAL A 376 21.72 -8.91 25.15
C VAL A 376 21.83 -10.13 24.22
N ARG A 377 21.18 -11.23 24.60
CA ARG A 377 21.08 -12.44 23.78
C ARG A 377 20.16 -12.18 22.58
N SER A 378 20.69 -12.43 21.38
CA SER A 378 19.98 -12.43 20.10
C SER A 378 18.82 -13.42 20.11
N VAL A 379 17.62 -12.96 19.76
CA VAL A 379 16.47 -13.81 19.41
C VAL A 379 16.67 -14.30 17.97
N ALA A 380 17.60 -15.22 17.80
CA ALA A 380 17.82 -15.96 16.57
C ALA A 380 18.13 -17.41 16.99
N ASN A 381 17.13 -18.07 17.57
CA ASN A 381 17.04 -19.53 17.70
C ASN A 381 15.75 -19.88 18.46
N ARG A 382 14.63 -19.90 17.72
CA ARG A 382 13.45 -20.69 18.09
C ARG A 382 12.76 -21.22 16.84
N MET A 383 13.53 -21.96 16.04
CA MET A 383 13.02 -22.98 15.11
C MET A 383 13.83 -24.26 15.33
N CYS A 384 13.46 -25.01 16.36
CA CYS A 384 13.59 -26.46 16.45
C CYS A 384 13.02 -26.91 17.79
N ALA A 385 12.22 -27.97 17.77
CA ALA A 385 11.55 -28.63 18.89
C ALA A 385 10.16 -28.07 19.29
N ALA A 386 9.13 -28.53 18.57
CA ALA A 386 7.88 -28.98 19.17
C ALA A 386 7.13 -29.85 18.15
N ASP A 387 7.59 -31.09 18.03
CA ASP A 387 6.82 -32.18 17.43
C ASP A 387 6.57 -33.20 18.56
N ARG A 388 5.33 -33.70 18.65
CA ARG A 388 4.75 -34.61 19.67
C ARG A 388 4.33 -34.02 21.04
N ALA A 389 3.04 -33.74 21.18
CA ALA A 389 2.17 -34.48 22.09
C ALA A 389 0.70 -34.34 21.65
N VAL A 390 -0.03 -35.45 21.74
CA VAL A 390 -1.32 -35.77 21.13
C VAL A 390 -2.40 -35.85 22.23
N ARG A 391 -3.67 -35.58 21.86
CA ARG A 391 -4.95 -35.85 22.57
C ARG A 391 -5.24 -34.91 23.77
N GLU A 392 -6.46 -34.44 24.02
CA GLU A 392 -7.80 -35.02 23.85
C GLU A 392 -8.87 -33.91 23.88
N VAL A 393 -9.99 -34.10 23.18
CA VAL A 393 -11.18 -33.24 23.19
C VAL A 393 -12.27 -33.92 24.03
N PRO A 394 -13.03 -33.20 24.85
CA PRO A 394 -14.40 -33.60 25.18
C PRO A 394 -15.43 -32.65 24.56
N ARG A 395 -16.58 -33.26 24.30
CA ARG A 395 -17.72 -32.87 23.44
C ARG A 395 -18.46 -31.60 23.81
#